data_AF-A0A7W4BRX8-F1
#
_entry.id   AF-A0A7W4BRX8-F1
#
_cell.length_a   1.000
_cell.length_b   1.000
_cell.length_c   1.000
_cell.angle_alpha   90.00
_cell.angle_beta   90.00
_cell.angle_gamma   90.00
#
_symmetry.space_group_name_H-M   'P 1'
#
loop_
_entity.id
_entity.type
_entity.pdbx_description
1 polymer ?
#
loop_
_entity_poly.entity_id
_entity_poly.type
_entity_poly.pdbx_seq_one_letter_code
_entity_poly.pdbx_strand_id
1 'polypeptide(L)'
;MILIFALFLLTLLVITAIAIVRTDDLFVAVMLTSIFSLLMAANFFILDAADVALTEAAVGAGVTTVIFLCALELTGDREKARVGGRWIALSTVGVLALLIIYATFDKPRLGDPDAPVHQHLAPWYLEKTPEYIDIPNVVTAILGSFRGYDTLGEVFVVFAACIGVLFILGVSPSRKNQPVIKKSSGLRHHLIPQVVGRLLIPFIVLFGLYVQFHGEYGPGGGFQAGAIIATGIILYALLEGESEALRAIPRGVLLGMVIGGALLYGGVGVACMLMGGTFLDYSVLAADPVFGQQLGILIIEAGVGMAVCGALLAIFHAFAARERLS
;
A
#
# COMPACT_ATOMS: atom_id res chain seq x y z
N MET A 1 13.04 -19.77 20.70
CA MET A 1 13.09 -19.96 19.23
C MET A 1 12.65 -18.69 18.48
N ILE A 2 11.47 -18.13 18.79
CA ILE A 2 10.95 -16.88 18.17
C ILE A 2 11.91 -15.70 18.32
N LEU A 3 12.46 -15.44 19.52
CA LEU A 3 13.41 -14.33 19.74
C LEU A 3 14.67 -14.45 18.86
N ILE A 4 15.22 -15.66 18.72
CA ILE A 4 16.40 -15.91 17.89
C ILE A 4 16.08 -15.62 16.42
N PHE A 5 14.90 -16.07 15.97
CA PHE A 5 14.43 -15.81 14.62
C PHE A 5 14.17 -14.31 14.35
N ALA A 6 13.56 -13.60 15.30
CA ALA A 6 13.36 -12.16 15.22
C ALA A 6 14.69 -11.39 15.17
N LEU A 7 15.66 -11.73 16.03
CA LEU A 7 17.00 -11.14 15.99
C LEU A 7 17.71 -11.43 14.67
N PHE A 8 17.55 -12.64 14.12
CA PHE A 8 18.07 -13.00 12.81
C PHE A 8 17.48 -12.13 11.70
N LEU A 9 16.15 -11.97 11.65
CA LEU A 9 15.49 -11.13 10.66
C LEU A 9 15.88 -9.65 10.80
N LEU A 10 15.94 -9.12 12.02
CA LEU A 10 16.40 -7.75 12.29
C LEU A 10 17.85 -7.54 11.84
N THR A 11 18.72 -8.52 12.08
CA THR A 11 20.11 -8.46 11.61
C THR A 11 20.16 -8.46 10.08
N LEU A 12 19.38 -9.31 9.42
CA LEU A 12 19.30 -9.37 7.96
C LEU A 12 18.74 -8.07 7.37
N LEU A 13 17.77 -7.45 8.04
CA LEU A 13 17.22 -6.15 7.68
C LEU A 13 18.28 -5.04 7.75
N VAL A 14 19.09 -5.00 8.82
CA VAL A 14 20.22 -4.05 8.92
C VAL A 14 21.26 -4.29 7.82
N ILE A 15 21.60 -5.55 7.54
CA ILE A 15 22.51 -5.91 6.44
C ILE A 15 21.96 -5.43 5.10
N THR A 16 20.67 -5.66 4.84
CA THR A 16 20.00 -5.26 3.60
C THR A 16 19.96 -3.74 3.47
N ALA A 17 19.64 -3.01 4.54
CA ALA A 17 19.66 -1.55 4.56
C ALA A 17 21.05 -0.98 4.25
N ILE A 18 22.10 -1.55 4.83
CA ILE A 18 23.48 -1.16 4.52
C ILE A 18 23.80 -1.46 3.05
N ALA A 19 23.38 -2.61 2.53
CA ALA A 19 23.59 -2.98 1.13
C ALA A 19 22.88 -2.00 0.16
N ILE A 20 21.64 -1.58 0.46
CA ILE A 20 20.89 -0.58 -0.32
C ILE A 20 21.67 0.74 -0.40
N VAL A 21 22.24 1.21 0.72
CA VAL A 21 22.98 2.49 0.76
C VAL A 21 24.35 2.39 0.07
N ARG A 22 24.89 1.19 -0.09
CA ARG A 22 26.22 0.95 -0.67
C ARG A 22 26.21 0.60 -2.15
N THR A 23 25.07 0.22 -2.72
CA THR A 23 25.00 -0.14 -4.14
C THR A 23 24.92 1.11 -5.00
N ASP A 24 25.81 1.20 -5.99
CA ASP A 24 25.75 2.25 -7.02
C ASP A 24 24.78 1.88 -8.16
N ASP A 25 24.38 0.60 -8.21
CA ASP A 25 23.43 0.06 -9.18
C ASP A 25 22.01 0.20 -8.62
N LEU A 26 21.18 0.99 -9.31
CA LEU A 26 19.83 1.31 -8.86
C LEU A 26 18.87 0.14 -9.03
N PHE A 27 19.07 -0.72 -10.03
CA PHE A 27 18.28 -1.94 -10.17
C PHE A 27 18.51 -2.86 -8.96
N VAL A 28 19.78 -3.04 -8.57
CA VAL A 28 20.12 -3.77 -7.34
C VAL A 28 19.53 -3.10 -6.11
N ALA A 29 19.54 -1.76 -6.02
CA ALA A 29 18.93 -1.02 -4.91
C ALA A 29 17.42 -1.29 -4.78
N VAL A 30 16.70 -1.30 -5.90
CA VAL A 30 15.26 -1.59 -5.94
C VAL A 30 14.98 -3.03 -5.53
N MET A 31 15.75 -4.00 -6.04
CA MET A 31 15.60 -5.40 -5.65
C MET A 31 15.88 -5.62 -4.15
N LEU A 32 16.92 -4.97 -3.60
CA LEU A 32 17.21 -5.02 -2.17
C LEU A 32 16.13 -4.33 -1.32
N THR A 33 15.50 -3.26 -1.82
CA THR A 33 14.38 -2.60 -1.14
C THR A 33 13.15 -3.51 -1.10
N SER A 34 12.88 -4.26 -2.17
CA SER A 34 11.83 -5.30 -2.19
C SER A 34 12.10 -6.39 -1.14
N ILE A 35 13.34 -6.87 -1.05
CA ILE A 35 13.75 -7.84 -0.02
C ILE A 35 13.59 -7.25 1.38
N PHE A 36 13.99 -5.99 1.58
CA PHE A 36 13.80 -5.28 2.84
C PHE A 36 12.33 -5.27 3.26
N SER A 37 11.41 -4.95 2.35
CA SER A 37 9.97 -4.98 2.61
C SER A 37 9.46 -6.37 2.96
N LEU A 38 9.92 -7.44 2.29
CA LEU A 38 9.55 -8.81 2.66
C LEU A 38 10.06 -9.19 4.06
N LEU A 39 11.26 -8.75 4.43
CA LEU A 39 11.81 -8.96 5.78
C LEU A 39 11.03 -8.16 6.83
N MET A 40 10.60 -6.94 6.51
CA MET A 40 9.72 -6.14 7.36
C MET A 40 8.37 -6.80 7.57
N ALA A 41 7.74 -7.29 6.50
CA ALA A 41 6.48 -8.04 6.58
C ALA A 41 6.62 -9.28 7.49
N ALA A 42 7.72 -10.03 7.36
CA ALA A 42 7.99 -11.17 8.24
C ALA A 42 8.17 -10.76 9.71
N ASN A 43 8.82 -9.62 9.99
CA ASN A 43 8.92 -9.08 11.35
C ASN A 43 7.55 -8.67 11.91
N PHE A 44 6.70 -7.99 11.13
CA PHE A 44 5.35 -7.64 11.55
C PHE A 44 4.50 -8.87 11.84
N PHE A 45 4.63 -9.92 11.04
CA PHE A 45 3.93 -11.17 11.28
C PHE A 45 4.37 -11.85 12.59
N ILE A 46 5.65 -11.81 12.95
CA ILE A 46 6.16 -12.33 14.23
C ILE A 46 5.65 -11.50 15.42
N LEU A 47 5.33 -10.23 15.20
CA LEU A 47 4.75 -9.34 16.19
C LEU A 47 3.21 -9.45 16.26
N ASP A 48 2.63 -10.50 15.67
CA ASP A 48 1.18 -10.74 15.57
C ASP A 48 0.40 -9.59 14.88
N ALA A 49 1.09 -8.79 14.06
CA ALA A 49 0.51 -7.70 13.28
C ALA A 49 0.26 -8.15 11.83
N ALA A 50 -0.65 -9.10 11.64
CA ALA A 50 -0.88 -9.75 10.35
C ALA A 50 -1.41 -8.81 9.25
N ASP A 51 -2.32 -7.88 9.57
CA ASP A 51 -2.86 -6.89 8.62
C ASP A 51 -1.75 -5.95 8.12
N VAL A 52 -0.87 -5.51 9.03
CA VAL A 52 0.29 -4.67 8.71
C VAL A 52 1.30 -5.44 7.86
N ALA A 53 1.56 -6.72 8.21
CA ALA A 53 2.44 -7.59 7.44
C ALA A 53 1.95 -7.79 6.01
N LEU A 54 0.64 -8.03 5.84
CA LEU A 54 0.02 -8.21 4.53
C LEU A 54 0.09 -6.93 3.69
N THR A 55 -0.16 -5.78 4.30
CA THR A 55 -0.03 -4.48 3.64
C THR A 55 1.41 -4.20 3.20
N GLU A 56 2.40 -4.46 4.06
CA GLU A 56 3.82 -4.28 3.71
C GLU A 56 4.26 -5.21 2.57
N ALA A 57 3.79 -6.47 2.58
CA ALA A 57 4.08 -7.41 1.50
C ALA A 57 3.44 -6.97 0.17
N ALA A 58 2.17 -6.54 0.19
CA ALA A 58 1.46 -6.15 -1.02
C ALA A 58 1.95 -4.81 -1.60
N VAL A 59 2.11 -3.79 -0.75
CA VAL A 59 2.47 -2.43 -1.19
C VAL A 59 3.97 -2.24 -1.28
N GLY A 60 4.72 -2.59 -0.23
CA GLY A 60 6.16 -2.41 -0.15
C GLY A 60 6.88 -3.33 -1.12
N ALA A 61 6.75 -4.64 -0.91
CA ALA A 61 7.44 -5.61 -1.76
C ALA A 61 6.79 -5.77 -3.15
N GLY A 62 5.47 -5.71 -3.26
CA GLY A 62 4.73 -5.87 -4.52
C GLY A 62 4.75 -4.61 -5.39
N VAL A 63 3.82 -3.70 -5.14
CA VAL A 63 3.52 -2.57 -6.05
C VAL A 63 4.68 -1.57 -6.15
N THR A 64 5.28 -1.19 -5.02
CA THR A 64 6.34 -0.17 -4.99
C THR A 64 7.57 -0.62 -5.79
N THR A 65 7.93 -1.91 -5.70
CA THR A 65 9.02 -2.48 -6.51
C THR A 65 8.78 -2.26 -8.00
N VAL A 66 7.57 -2.55 -8.50
CA VAL A 66 7.26 -2.36 -9.92
C VAL A 66 7.27 -0.89 -10.30
N ILE A 67 6.70 -0.01 -9.47
CA ILE A 67 6.73 1.44 -9.73
C ILE A 67 8.17 1.96 -9.79
N PHE A 68 9.05 1.52 -8.88
CA PHE A 68 10.46 1.89 -8.93
C PHE A 68 11.17 1.34 -10.16
N LEU A 69 10.89 0.11 -10.59
CA LEU A 69 11.42 -0.42 -11.85
C LEU A 69 10.98 0.41 -13.06
N CYS A 70 9.70 0.80 -13.14
CA CYS A 70 9.21 1.70 -14.19
C CYS A 70 9.87 3.09 -14.11
N ALA A 71 10.14 3.59 -12.91
CA ALA A 71 10.87 4.84 -12.75
C ALA A 71 12.35 4.70 -13.18
N LEU A 72 12.98 3.55 -12.96
CA LEU A 72 14.33 3.27 -13.42
C LEU A 72 14.44 3.25 -14.95
N GLU A 73 13.46 2.70 -15.64
CA GLU A 73 13.40 2.74 -17.11
C GLU A 73 13.39 4.17 -17.67
N LEU A 74 12.85 5.14 -16.92
CA LEU A 74 12.86 6.57 -17.28
C LEU A 74 14.11 7.32 -16.80
N THR A 75 14.99 6.65 -16.06
CA THR A 75 16.21 7.24 -15.49
C THR A 75 17.43 6.42 -15.92
N GLY A 76 18.57 6.55 -15.23
CA GLY A 76 19.77 5.78 -15.54
C GLY A 76 19.98 4.70 -14.49
N ASP A 77 20.58 3.57 -14.87
CA ASP A 77 20.74 2.41 -13.99
C ASP A 77 21.78 2.60 -12.87
N ARG A 78 22.55 3.69 -12.91
CA ARG A 78 23.62 3.98 -11.95
C ARG A 78 23.43 5.32 -11.25
N GLU A 79 23.80 5.36 -9.97
CA GLU A 79 23.86 6.59 -9.19
C GLU A 79 24.81 7.59 -9.88
N LYS A 80 24.38 8.86 -9.97
CA LYS A 80 25.24 9.94 -10.46
C LYS A 80 26.32 10.24 -9.42
N ALA A 81 27.54 10.49 -9.89
CA ALA A 81 28.65 10.86 -9.01
C ALA A 81 28.27 12.05 -8.11
N ARG A 82 28.39 11.88 -6.78
CA ARG A 82 28.04 12.91 -5.80
C ARG A 82 29.01 14.08 -5.87
N VAL A 83 28.47 15.30 -5.98
CA VAL A 83 29.24 16.55 -5.87
C VAL A 83 29.00 17.16 -4.48
N GLY A 84 29.86 16.82 -3.52
CA GLY A 84 29.84 17.40 -2.16
C GLY A 84 28.69 16.93 -1.25
N GLY A 85 28.58 17.52 -0.05
CA GLY A 85 27.43 17.35 0.86
C GLY A 85 27.36 16.05 1.70
N ARG A 86 28.26 15.07 1.50
CA ARG A 86 28.22 13.79 2.23
C ARG A 86 28.23 13.95 3.76
N TRP A 87 29.08 14.85 4.27
CA TRP A 87 29.15 15.11 5.71
C TRP A 87 27.88 15.75 6.27
N ILE A 88 27.20 16.60 5.48
CA ILE A 88 25.91 17.19 5.86
C ILE A 88 24.83 16.10 5.92
N ALA A 89 24.78 15.23 4.90
CA ALA A 89 23.84 14.10 4.89
C ALA A 89 24.09 13.14 6.05
N LEU A 90 25.35 12.74 6.29
CA LEU A 90 25.72 11.87 7.41
C LEU A 90 25.45 12.52 8.77
N SER A 91 25.71 13.82 8.91
CA SER A 91 25.37 14.57 10.13
C SER A 91 23.87 14.62 10.34
N THR A 92 23.09 14.89 9.29
CA THR A 92 21.62 14.93 9.37
C THR A 92 21.04 13.57 9.76
N VAL A 93 21.45 12.49 9.09
CA VAL A 93 21.03 11.12 9.41
C VAL A 93 21.50 10.72 10.81
N GLY A 94 22.73 11.06 11.18
CA GLY A 94 23.29 10.75 12.51
C GLY A 94 22.54 11.48 13.62
N VAL A 95 22.25 12.77 13.46
CA VAL A 95 21.45 13.56 14.41
C VAL A 95 20.04 12.99 14.50
N LEU A 96 19.38 12.70 13.38
CA LEU A 96 18.05 12.12 13.37
C LEU A 96 18.02 10.74 14.05
N ALA A 97 19.00 9.88 13.78
CA ALA A 97 19.13 8.58 14.42
C ALA A 97 19.34 8.71 15.93
N LEU A 98 20.21 9.64 16.37
CA LEU A 98 20.43 9.91 17.80
C LEU A 98 19.18 10.46 18.47
N LEU A 99 18.41 11.33 17.79
CA LEU A 99 17.14 11.85 18.30
C LEU A 99 16.10 10.74 18.44
N ILE A 100 15.98 9.84 17.46
CA ILE A 100 15.09 8.68 17.54
C ILE A 100 15.52 7.77 18.69
N ILE A 101 16.81 7.45 18.82
CA ILE A 101 17.34 6.65 19.94
C ILE A 101 17.08 7.35 21.27
N TYR A 102 17.30 8.66 21.36
CA TYR A 102 17.03 9.45 22.57
C TYR A 102 15.56 9.38 22.96
N ALA A 103 14.65 9.58 22.00
CA ALA A 103 13.21 9.45 22.20
C ALA A 103 12.79 8.02 22.62
N THR A 104 13.61 7.00 22.32
CA THR A 104 13.34 5.63 22.77
C THR A 104 13.73 5.34 24.22
N PHE A 105 14.43 6.23 24.93
CA PHE A 105 14.74 6.00 26.35
C PHE A 105 13.57 6.29 27.29
N ASP A 106 12.65 7.18 26.90
CA ASP A 106 11.49 7.57 27.72
C ASP A 106 10.24 6.73 27.45
N LYS A 107 10.36 5.71 26.58
CA LYS A 107 9.22 4.85 26.22
C LYS A 107 9.18 3.58 27.08
N PRO A 108 7.98 3.06 27.37
CA PRO A 108 7.82 1.74 27.98
C PRO A 108 8.56 0.65 27.19
N ARG A 109 8.97 -0.40 27.89
CA ARG A 109 9.59 -1.55 27.23
C ARG A 109 8.59 -2.18 26.25
N LEU A 110 9.09 -2.81 25.19
CA LEU A 110 8.21 -3.51 24.26
C LEU A 110 7.48 -4.63 25.01
N GLY A 111 6.15 -4.64 24.93
CA GLY A 111 5.29 -5.60 25.64
C GLY A 111 5.18 -5.37 27.14
N ASP A 112 5.55 -4.19 27.64
CA ASP A 112 5.38 -3.81 29.04
C ASP A 112 3.89 -3.73 29.40
N PRO A 113 3.36 -4.59 30.29
CA PRO A 113 1.95 -4.58 30.67
C PRO A 113 1.51 -3.22 31.26
N ASP A 114 2.44 -2.48 31.87
CA ASP A 114 2.16 -1.18 32.49
C ASP A 114 2.23 -0.02 31.50
N ALA A 115 2.49 -0.27 30.22
CA ALA A 115 2.46 0.77 29.20
C ALA A 115 1.05 1.37 29.07
N PRO A 116 0.91 2.70 28.86
CA PRO A 116 -0.39 3.37 28.80
C PRO A 116 -1.39 2.76 27.79
N VAL A 117 -0.89 2.20 26.68
CA VAL A 117 -1.71 1.53 25.67
C VAL A 117 -2.35 0.23 26.18
N HIS A 118 -1.66 -0.51 27.06
CA HIS A 118 -2.12 -1.78 27.62
C HIS A 118 -3.01 -1.61 28.87
N GLN A 119 -3.02 -0.42 29.46
CA GLN A 119 -3.79 -0.12 30.67
C GLN A 119 -5.22 0.35 30.39
N HIS A 120 -5.48 0.92 29.22
CA HIS A 120 -6.80 1.48 28.91
C HIS A 120 -7.26 1.16 27.49
N LEU A 121 -6.58 1.69 26.48
CA LEU A 121 -7.08 1.69 25.10
C LEU A 121 -7.16 0.28 24.49
N ALA A 122 -6.10 -0.52 24.59
CA ALA A 122 -6.10 -1.86 24.00
C ALA A 122 -7.13 -2.79 24.66
N PRO A 123 -7.20 -2.92 26.00
CA PRO A 123 -8.27 -3.68 26.65
C PRO A 123 -9.67 -3.18 26.28
N TRP A 124 -9.86 -1.86 26.23
CA TRP A 124 -11.16 -1.28 25.88
C TRP A 124 -11.60 -1.66 24.46
N TYR A 125 -10.70 -1.60 23.46
CA TYR A 125 -11.03 -2.05 22.11
C TYR A 125 -11.34 -3.56 22.07
N LEU A 126 -10.58 -4.39 22.78
CA LEU A 126 -10.83 -5.84 22.82
C LEU A 126 -12.18 -6.19 23.46
N GLU A 127 -12.57 -5.47 24.51
CA GLU A 127 -13.83 -5.70 25.23
C GLU A 127 -15.05 -5.12 24.50
N LYS A 128 -14.90 -3.94 23.87
CA LYS A 128 -16.02 -3.22 23.23
C LYS A 128 -16.27 -3.58 21.78
N THR A 129 -15.28 -4.10 21.06
CA THR A 129 -15.48 -4.51 19.66
C THR A 129 -16.59 -5.57 19.51
N PRO A 130 -16.64 -6.65 20.32
CA PRO A 130 -17.73 -7.63 20.26
C PRO A 130 -19.10 -7.04 20.63
N GLU A 131 -19.15 -6.03 21.50
CA GLU A 131 -20.40 -5.40 21.95
C GLU A 131 -20.99 -4.44 20.91
N TYR A 132 -20.13 -3.64 20.24
CA TYR A 132 -20.59 -2.55 19.38
C TYR A 132 -20.57 -2.87 17.88
N ILE A 133 -19.69 -3.76 17.44
CA ILE A 133 -19.43 -4.00 16.02
C ILE A 133 -19.56 -5.49 15.67
N ASP A 134 -19.26 -6.38 16.62
CA ASP A 134 -19.31 -7.84 16.45
C ASP A 134 -18.51 -8.32 15.23
N ILE A 135 -17.33 -7.73 15.04
CA ILE A 135 -16.32 -8.13 14.05
C ILE A 135 -15.10 -8.69 14.81
N PRO A 136 -14.65 -9.92 14.53
CA PRO A 136 -13.54 -10.51 15.27
C PRO A 136 -12.18 -9.87 14.93
N ASN A 137 -12.01 -9.32 13.72
CA ASN A 137 -10.81 -8.52 13.40
C ASN A 137 -10.90 -7.12 14.03
N VAL A 138 -10.26 -6.98 15.19
CA VAL A 138 -10.20 -5.72 15.95
C VAL A 138 -9.45 -4.61 15.20
N VAL A 139 -8.48 -4.94 14.35
CA VAL A 139 -7.76 -3.95 13.53
C VAL A 139 -8.73 -3.31 12.52
N THR A 140 -9.49 -4.13 11.80
CA THR A 140 -10.55 -3.68 10.89
C THR A 140 -11.61 -2.86 11.59
N ALA A 141 -12.05 -3.29 12.78
CA ALA A 141 -13.02 -2.54 13.57
C ALA A 141 -12.49 -1.16 14.03
N ILE A 142 -11.22 -1.10 14.46
CA ILE A 142 -10.56 0.15 14.84
C ILE A 142 -10.44 1.08 13.64
N LEU A 143 -9.88 0.62 12.52
CA LEU A 143 -9.64 1.47 11.35
C LEU A 143 -10.95 1.87 10.65
N GLY A 144 -11.91 0.95 10.57
CA GLY A 144 -13.17 1.16 9.87
C GLY A 144 -14.19 1.99 10.65
N SER A 145 -14.28 1.81 11.98
CA SER A 145 -15.30 2.46 12.81
C SER A 145 -14.67 3.38 13.86
N PHE A 146 -14.02 2.87 14.91
CA PHE A 146 -13.56 3.70 16.04
C PHE A 146 -12.64 4.85 15.63
N ARG A 147 -11.81 4.64 14.62
CA ARG A 147 -10.86 5.60 14.05
C ARG A 147 -11.09 5.77 12.54
N GLY A 148 -12.35 5.72 12.09
CA GLY A 148 -12.72 5.89 10.68
C GLY A 148 -12.23 7.21 10.04
N TYR A 149 -12.03 8.26 10.85
CA TYR A 149 -11.43 9.51 10.36
C TYR A 149 -9.98 9.35 9.89
N ASP A 150 -9.20 8.47 10.52
CA ASP A 150 -7.81 8.22 10.14
C ASP A 150 -7.77 7.55 8.76
N THR A 151 -8.59 6.51 8.54
CA THR A 151 -8.69 5.83 7.24
C THR A 151 -9.29 6.73 6.16
N LEU A 152 -10.25 7.59 6.50
CA LEU A 152 -10.71 8.62 5.57
C LEU A 152 -9.57 9.56 5.15
N GLY A 153 -8.76 10.00 6.11
CA GLY A 153 -7.57 10.81 5.87
C GLY A 153 -6.57 10.10 4.95
N GLU A 154 -6.29 8.82 5.19
CA GLU A 154 -5.43 7.98 4.34
C GLU A 154 -5.96 7.88 2.90
N VAL A 155 -7.27 7.65 2.71
CA VAL A 155 -7.90 7.64 1.38
C VAL A 155 -7.69 8.97 0.66
N PHE A 156 -7.86 10.10 1.35
CA PHE A 156 -7.61 11.41 0.77
C PHE A 156 -6.13 11.66 0.45
N VAL A 157 -5.21 11.14 1.27
CA VAL A 157 -3.76 11.20 0.98
C VAL A 157 -3.43 10.40 -0.29
N VAL A 158 -3.95 9.17 -0.43
CA VAL A 158 -3.78 8.35 -1.65
C VAL A 158 -4.37 9.05 -2.88
N PHE A 159 -5.58 9.62 -2.72
CA PHE A 159 -6.25 10.41 -3.76
C PHE A 159 -5.40 11.61 -4.20
N ALA A 160 -4.91 12.40 -3.24
CA ALA A 160 -4.08 13.57 -3.49
C ALA A 160 -2.73 13.19 -4.13
N ALA A 161 -2.10 12.10 -3.66
CA ALA A 161 -0.87 11.57 -4.24
C ALA A 161 -1.08 11.15 -5.71
N CYS A 162 -2.19 10.45 -6.01
CA CYS A 162 -2.55 10.07 -7.37
C CYS A 162 -2.69 11.30 -8.27
N ILE A 163 -3.46 12.31 -7.86
CA ILE A 163 -3.59 13.57 -8.63
C ILE A 163 -2.23 14.25 -8.80
N GLY A 164 -1.42 14.33 -7.74
CA GLY A 164 -0.09 14.92 -7.78
C GLY A 164 0.82 14.24 -8.82
N VAL A 165 0.85 12.91 -8.82
CA VAL A 165 1.61 12.13 -9.81
C VAL A 165 1.07 12.34 -11.22
N LEU A 166 -0.25 12.29 -11.41
CA LEU A 166 -0.86 12.52 -12.73
C LEU A 166 -0.62 13.94 -13.23
N PHE A 167 -0.55 14.94 -12.36
CA PHE A 167 -0.22 16.31 -12.73
C PHE A 167 1.26 16.44 -13.12
N ILE A 168 2.18 15.92 -12.31
CA ILE A 168 3.63 15.95 -12.58
C ILE A 168 3.95 15.21 -13.89
N LEU A 169 3.38 14.01 -14.08
CA LEU A 169 3.67 13.18 -15.24
C LEU A 169 2.84 13.56 -16.47
N GLY A 170 1.63 14.10 -16.28
CA GLY A 170 0.71 14.53 -17.33
C GLY A 170 1.08 15.86 -17.98
N VAL A 171 1.84 16.72 -17.31
CA VAL A 171 2.47 17.89 -17.94
C VAL A 171 3.67 17.40 -18.77
N SER A 172 3.45 17.13 -20.06
CA SER A 172 4.54 16.86 -21.01
C SER A 172 4.50 17.86 -22.17
N PRO A 173 5.65 18.50 -22.51
CA PRO A 173 5.75 19.31 -23.72
C PRO A 173 5.48 18.42 -24.94
N SER A 174 4.76 18.95 -25.92
CA SER A 174 4.57 18.29 -27.22
C SER A 174 5.93 18.13 -27.91
N ARG A 175 6.63 17.02 -27.67
CA ARG A 175 7.79 16.62 -28.46
C ARG A 175 7.29 16.02 -29.78
N LYS A 176 6.92 16.91 -30.70
CA LYS A 176 6.81 16.57 -32.12
C LYS A 176 8.20 16.11 -32.59
N ASN A 177 8.26 14.93 -33.20
CA ASN A 177 9.39 14.38 -33.96
C ASN A 177 10.62 13.89 -33.17
N GLN A 178 10.47 12.80 -32.41
CA GLN A 178 11.56 11.83 -32.28
C GLN A 178 11.10 10.47 -32.82
N PRO A 179 11.92 9.79 -33.64
CA PRO A 179 11.60 8.46 -34.13
C PRO A 179 11.57 7.50 -32.93
N VAL A 180 10.41 6.87 -32.69
CA VAL A 180 10.24 5.85 -31.65
C VAL A 180 11.11 4.66 -32.02
N ILE A 181 12.28 4.54 -31.40
CA ILE A 181 13.06 3.31 -31.46
C ILE A 181 12.31 2.31 -30.58
N LYS A 182 11.55 1.41 -31.21
CA LYS A 182 10.79 0.35 -30.55
C LYS A 182 11.79 -0.65 -29.93
N LYS A 183 12.33 -0.36 -28.74
CA LYS A 183 13.12 -1.33 -27.99
C LYS A 183 12.13 -2.35 -27.41
N SER A 184 11.97 -3.46 -28.11
CA SER A 184 10.99 -4.50 -27.78
C SER A 184 11.46 -5.42 -26.64
N SER A 185 11.97 -4.88 -25.53
CA SER A 185 12.42 -5.70 -24.40
C SER A 185 11.40 -5.69 -23.26
N GLY A 186 10.21 -6.24 -23.51
CA GLY A 186 9.30 -6.65 -22.43
C GLY A 186 9.40 -8.15 -22.15
N LEU A 187 8.91 -8.59 -20.98
CA LEU A 187 8.72 -10.01 -20.60
C LEU A 187 7.96 -10.83 -21.66
N ARG A 188 7.30 -10.15 -22.59
CA ARG A 188 6.56 -10.67 -23.75
C ARG A 188 7.31 -11.72 -24.60
N HIS A 189 8.64 -11.74 -24.55
CA HIS A 189 9.45 -12.67 -25.37
C HIS A 189 9.87 -13.94 -24.61
N HIS A 190 9.65 -13.99 -23.29
CA HIS A 190 9.96 -15.15 -22.47
C HIS A 190 8.68 -15.95 -22.19
N LEU A 191 8.62 -17.16 -22.75
CA LEU A 191 7.46 -18.05 -22.64
C LEU A 191 7.14 -18.43 -21.18
N ILE A 192 8.17 -18.59 -20.33
CA ILE A 192 7.99 -19.03 -18.94
C ILE A 192 7.25 -17.96 -18.09
N PRO A 193 7.73 -16.69 -18.00
CA PRO A 193 6.98 -15.62 -17.32
C PRO A 193 5.56 -15.42 -17.82
N GLN A 194 5.32 -15.57 -19.13
CA GLN A 194 3.98 -15.44 -19.69
C GLN A 194 3.03 -16.55 -19.23
N VAL A 195 3.46 -17.82 -19.33
CA VAL A 195 2.62 -18.96 -18.94
C VAL A 195 2.35 -18.95 -17.44
N VAL A 196 3.41 -18.80 -16.64
CA VAL A 196 3.28 -18.81 -15.17
C VAL A 196 2.53 -17.59 -14.69
N GLY A 197 2.86 -16.39 -15.18
CA GLY A 197 2.21 -15.16 -14.77
C GLY A 197 0.74 -15.11 -15.15
N ARG A 198 0.37 -15.52 -16.37
CA ARG A 198 -1.03 -15.59 -16.81
C ARG A 198 -1.85 -16.57 -15.98
N LEU A 199 -1.23 -17.66 -15.51
CA LEU A 199 -1.86 -18.58 -14.57
C LEU A 199 -2.07 -17.94 -13.19
N LEU A 200 -1.10 -17.16 -12.68
CA LEU A 200 -1.15 -16.57 -11.34
C LEU A 200 -2.13 -15.40 -11.21
N ILE A 201 -2.30 -14.58 -12.26
CA ILE A 201 -3.17 -13.38 -12.23
C ILE A 201 -4.57 -13.65 -11.66
N PRO A 202 -5.37 -14.64 -12.13
CA PRO A 202 -6.69 -14.89 -11.57
C PRO A 202 -6.65 -15.29 -10.09
N PHE A 203 -5.61 -16.00 -9.64
CA PHE A 203 -5.46 -16.33 -8.21
C PHE A 203 -5.10 -15.10 -7.38
N ILE A 204 -4.27 -14.19 -7.90
CA ILE A 204 -3.93 -12.93 -7.21
C ILE A 204 -5.19 -12.07 -7.06
N VAL A 205 -5.97 -11.91 -8.13
CA VAL A 205 -7.21 -11.12 -8.11
C VAL A 205 -8.25 -11.78 -7.18
N LEU A 206 -8.41 -13.11 -7.27
CA LEU A 206 -9.30 -13.85 -6.37
C LEU A 206 -8.89 -13.71 -4.90
N PHE A 207 -7.59 -13.77 -4.61
CA PHE A 207 -7.07 -13.56 -3.27
C PHE A 207 -7.31 -12.12 -2.79
N GLY A 208 -7.12 -11.11 -3.65
CA GLY A 208 -7.46 -9.73 -3.33
C GLY A 208 -8.95 -9.54 -3.03
N LEU A 209 -9.85 -10.19 -3.78
CA LEU A 209 -11.28 -10.20 -3.49
C LEU A 209 -11.60 -10.94 -2.19
N TYR A 210 -10.92 -12.05 -1.91
CA TYR A 210 -11.04 -12.74 -0.63
C TYR A 210 -10.67 -11.81 0.53
N VAL A 211 -9.52 -11.13 0.44
CA VAL A 211 -9.06 -10.14 1.45
C VAL A 211 -10.02 -8.97 1.60
N GLN A 212 -10.72 -8.56 0.53
CA GLN A 212 -11.74 -7.51 0.57
C GLN A 212 -12.99 -7.93 1.35
N PHE A 213 -13.48 -9.15 1.10
CA PHE A 213 -14.76 -9.61 1.66
C PHE A 213 -14.61 -10.35 2.99
N HIS A 214 -13.39 -10.73 3.39
CA HIS A 214 -13.11 -11.46 4.64
C HIS A 214 -12.22 -10.67 5.60
N GLY A 215 -12.06 -9.35 5.39
CA GLY A 215 -11.31 -8.47 6.29
C GLY A 215 -11.89 -8.38 7.70
N GLU A 216 -13.18 -8.72 7.87
CA GLU A 216 -13.85 -8.82 9.16
C GLU A 216 -13.44 -10.09 9.95
N TYR A 217 -13.14 -11.20 9.27
CA TYR A 217 -12.83 -12.49 9.90
C TYR A 217 -11.34 -12.80 10.01
N GLY A 218 -10.53 -12.19 9.16
CA GLY A 218 -9.09 -12.44 9.12
C GLY A 218 -8.29 -11.20 8.70
N PRO A 219 -6.96 -11.33 8.66
CA PRO A 219 -6.08 -10.22 8.31
C PRO A 219 -6.40 -9.70 6.91
N GLY A 220 -6.74 -8.42 6.80
CA GLY A 220 -7.27 -7.90 5.55
C GLY A 220 -8.02 -6.59 5.67
N GLY A 221 -8.89 -6.36 4.69
CA GLY A 221 -9.61 -5.10 4.51
C GLY A 221 -9.30 -4.40 3.19
N GLY A 222 -9.96 -3.25 2.97
CA GLY A 222 -9.97 -2.58 1.67
C GLY A 222 -8.61 -2.18 1.12
N PHE A 223 -7.70 -1.67 1.97
CA PHE A 223 -6.43 -1.12 1.51
C PHE A 223 -5.51 -2.19 0.89
N GLN A 224 -5.21 -3.26 1.63
CA GLN A 224 -4.41 -4.37 1.10
C GLN A 224 -5.10 -5.08 -0.06
N ALA A 225 -6.43 -5.24 -0.04
CA ALA A 225 -7.17 -5.82 -1.15
C ALA A 225 -6.96 -5.03 -2.45
N GLY A 226 -7.10 -3.71 -2.38
CA GLY A 226 -6.85 -2.82 -3.52
C GLY A 226 -5.43 -2.93 -4.07
N ALA A 227 -4.43 -3.02 -3.19
CA ALA A 227 -3.02 -3.19 -3.58
C ALA A 227 -2.73 -4.56 -4.22
N ILE A 228 -3.31 -5.64 -3.69
CA ILE A 228 -3.17 -7.00 -4.24
C ILE A 228 -3.80 -7.08 -5.63
N ILE A 229 -5.04 -6.57 -5.78
CA ILE A 229 -5.73 -6.53 -7.08
C ILE A 229 -4.93 -5.69 -8.08
N ALA A 230 -4.44 -4.52 -7.67
CA ALA A 230 -3.57 -3.69 -8.50
C ALA A 230 -2.31 -4.45 -8.93
N THR A 231 -1.66 -5.19 -8.03
CA THR A 231 -0.48 -6.02 -8.35
C THR A 231 -0.79 -7.05 -9.43
N GLY A 232 -1.94 -7.74 -9.33
CA GLY A 232 -2.36 -8.71 -10.36
C GLY A 232 -2.58 -8.06 -11.73
N ILE A 233 -3.18 -6.88 -11.76
CA ILE A 233 -3.42 -6.13 -13.01
C ILE A 233 -2.11 -5.54 -13.56
N ILE A 234 -1.20 -5.07 -12.70
CA ILE A 234 0.14 -4.64 -13.09
C ILE A 234 0.91 -5.80 -13.71
N LEU A 235 0.88 -6.99 -13.10
CA LEU A 235 1.50 -8.19 -13.67
C LEU A 235 0.91 -8.50 -15.06
N TYR A 236 -0.41 -8.41 -15.23
CA TYR A 236 -1.05 -8.52 -16.55
C TYR A 236 -0.53 -7.48 -17.54
N ALA A 237 -0.39 -6.23 -17.11
CA ALA A 237 0.16 -5.16 -17.92
C ALA A 237 1.65 -5.36 -18.26
N LEU A 238 2.44 -6.05 -17.44
CA LEU A 238 3.83 -6.38 -17.77
C LEU A 238 3.94 -7.54 -18.77
N LEU A 239 2.99 -8.49 -18.74
CA LEU A 239 3.01 -9.69 -19.58
C LEU A 239 2.37 -9.49 -20.97
N GLU A 240 1.18 -8.89 -21.02
CA GLU A 240 0.44 -8.60 -22.26
C GLU A 240 0.70 -7.18 -22.78
N GLY A 241 1.33 -6.37 -21.94
CA GLY A 241 1.64 -4.96 -22.13
C GLY A 241 0.50 -3.98 -21.90
N GLU A 242 0.91 -2.73 -21.74
CA GLU A 242 0.06 -1.65 -21.26
C GLU A 242 -1.14 -1.34 -22.17
N SER A 243 -1.03 -1.50 -23.50
CA SER A 243 -2.16 -1.26 -24.41
C SER A 243 -3.32 -2.24 -24.18
N GLU A 244 -3.03 -3.51 -23.89
CA GLU A 244 -4.07 -4.51 -23.62
C GLU A 244 -4.65 -4.31 -22.22
N ALA A 245 -3.82 -3.96 -21.24
CA ALA A 245 -4.28 -3.58 -19.91
C ALA A 245 -5.24 -2.39 -19.92
N LEU A 246 -4.93 -1.33 -20.69
CA LEU A 246 -5.83 -0.17 -20.84
C LEU A 246 -7.08 -0.46 -21.67
N ARG A 247 -7.08 -1.52 -22.50
CA ARG A 247 -8.31 -2.00 -23.15
C ARG A 247 -9.21 -2.74 -22.16
N ALA A 248 -8.63 -3.52 -21.26
CA ALA A 248 -9.37 -4.20 -20.20
C ALA A 248 -9.92 -3.22 -19.15
N ILE A 249 -9.10 -2.26 -18.71
CA ILE A 249 -9.48 -1.24 -17.72
C ILE A 249 -9.07 0.15 -18.24
N PRO A 250 -9.97 0.88 -18.91
CA PRO A 250 -9.70 2.20 -19.45
C PRO A 250 -9.33 3.23 -18.37
N ARG A 251 -8.55 4.25 -18.74
CA ARG A 251 -8.15 5.35 -17.82
C ARG A 251 -9.32 6.03 -17.13
N GLY A 252 -10.46 6.17 -17.82
CA GLY A 252 -11.67 6.75 -17.24
C GLY A 252 -12.25 5.88 -16.12
N VAL A 253 -12.14 4.56 -16.22
CA VAL A 253 -12.55 3.62 -15.15
C VAL A 253 -11.61 3.75 -13.96
N LEU A 254 -10.29 3.82 -14.18
CA LEU A 254 -9.32 4.00 -13.09
C LEU A 254 -9.58 5.28 -12.30
N LEU A 255 -9.77 6.41 -13.00
CA LEU A 255 -10.12 7.68 -12.36
C LEU A 255 -11.50 7.61 -11.67
N GLY A 256 -12.45 6.93 -12.30
CA GLY A 256 -13.76 6.65 -11.72
C GLY A 256 -13.68 5.82 -10.43
N MET A 257 -12.76 4.85 -10.34
CA MET A 257 -12.50 4.07 -9.11
C MET A 257 -11.86 4.94 -8.03
N VAL A 258 -10.90 5.79 -8.38
CA VAL A 258 -10.24 6.72 -7.45
C VAL A 258 -11.25 7.69 -6.83
N ILE A 259 -12.00 8.39 -7.69
CA ILE A 259 -13.00 9.37 -7.26
C ILE A 259 -14.17 8.67 -6.59
N GLY A 260 -14.69 7.61 -7.20
CA GLY A 260 -15.82 6.84 -6.69
C GLY A 260 -15.54 6.20 -5.34
N GLY A 261 -14.32 5.69 -5.11
CA GLY A 261 -13.92 5.14 -3.82
C GLY A 261 -13.88 6.19 -2.70
N ALA A 262 -13.26 7.35 -2.97
CA ALA A 262 -13.22 8.46 -2.02
C ALA A 262 -14.62 9.05 -1.74
N LEU A 263 -15.46 9.19 -2.79
CA LEU A 263 -16.84 9.64 -2.66
C LEU A 263 -17.72 8.62 -1.94
N LEU A 264 -17.51 7.32 -2.15
CA LEU A 264 -18.25 6.28 -1.44
C LEU A 264 -17.96 6.36 0.06
N TYR A 265 -16.68 6.47 0.44
CA TYR A 265 -16.30 6.60 1.84
C TYR A 265 -16.92 7.86 2.47
N GLY A 266 -16.67 9.04 1.90
CA GLY A 266 -17.25 10.29 2.42
C GLY A 266 -18.78 10.31 2.38
N GLY A 267 -19.36 9.68 1.36
CA GLY A 267 -20.80 9.55 1.15
C GLY A 267 -21.48 8.71 2.23
N VAL A 268 -20.87 7.60 2.67
CA VAL A 268 -21.39 6.83 3.83
C VAL A 268 -21.43 7.71 5.08
N GLY A 269 -20.38 8.48 5.34
CA GLY A 269 -20.35 9.39 6.49
C GLY A 269 -21.46 10.46 6.43
N VAL A 270 -21.69 11.05 5.25
CA VAL A 270 -22.81 11.99 5.04
C VAL A 270 -24.17 11.30 5.17
N ALA A 271 -24.31 10.07 4.67
CA ALA A 271 -25.55 9.30 4.80
C ALA A 271 -25.92 9.04 6.26
N CYS A 272 -24.93 8.71 7.11
CA CYS A 272 -25.13 8.57 8.56
C CYS A 272 -25.70 9.86 9.19
N MET A 273 -25.15 11.02 8.80
CA MET A 273 -25.66 12.32 9.27
C MET A 273 -27.10 12.60 8.83
N LEU A 274 -27.44 12.26 7.58
CA LEU A 274 -28.81 12.43 7.06
C LEU A 274 -29.82 11.53 7.77
N MET A 275 -29.38 10.38 8.29
CA MET A 275 -30.19 9.44 9.06
C MET A 275 -30.24 9.77 10.57
N GLY A 276 -29.64 10.89 10.99
CA GLY A 276 -29.67 11.38 12.37
C GLY A 276 -28.51 10.94 13.26
N GLY A 277 -27.53 10.21 12.71
CA GLY A 277 -26.28 9.86 13.38
C GLY A 277 -25.21 10.94 13.27
N THR A 278 -24.04 10.69 13.84
CA THR A 278 -22.85 11.52 13.56
C THR A 278 -22.11 11.07 12.30
N PHE A 279 -21.15 11.85 11.81
CA PHE A 279 -20.39 11.46 10.62
C PHE A 279 -19.58 10.18 10.89
N LEU A 280 -19.79 9.16 10.03
CA LEU A 280 -19.27 7.78 10.16
C LEU A 280 -19.83 6.98 11.35
N ASP A 281 -20.94 7.41 11.93
CA ASP A 281 -21.68 6.60 12.89
C ASP A 281 -22.62 5.64 12.14
N TYR A 282 -22.13 4.45 11.84
CA TYR A 282 -22.84 3.46 11.03
C TYR A 282 -24.03 2.79 11.74
N SER A 283 -24.19 3.02 13.05
CA SER A 283 -25.26 2.40 13.85
C SER A 283 -26.66 2.74 13.34
N VAL A 284 -26.80 3.86 12.62
CA VAL A 284 -28.07 4.32 12.05
C VAL A 284 -28.38 3.74 10.68
N LEU A 285 -27.45 2.99 10.06
CA LEU A 285 -27.62 2.47 8.69
C LEU A 285 -28.62 1.30 8.61
N ALA A 286 -28.88 0.61 9.72
CA ALA A 286 -29.80 -0.51 9.79
C ALA A 286 -30.67 -0.43 11.05
N ALA A 287 -31.72 -1.27 11.09
CA ALA A 287 -32.58 -1.36 12.28
C ALA A 287 -31.84 -1.96 13.49
N ASP A 288 -30.92 -2.88 13.23
CA ASP A 288 -29.98 -3.37 14.24
C ASP A 288 -28.67 -2.56 14.18
N PRO A 289 -28.29 -1.86 15.25
CA PRO A 289 -27.08 -1.02 15.28
C PRO A 289 -25.79 -1.77 14.97
N VAL A 290 -25.66 -3.01 15.44
CA VAL A 290 -24.44 -3.83 15.25
C VAL A 290 -24.31 -4.22 13.78
N PHE A 291 -25.40 -4.73 13.18
CA PHE A 291 -25.42 -4.98 11.74
C PHE A 291 -25.18 -3.71 10.91
N GLY A 292 -25.67 -2.54 11.37
CA GLY A 292 -25.37 -1.24 10.76
C GLY A 292 -23.87 -0.95 10.71
N GLN A 293 -23.15 -1.22 11.81
CA GLN A 293 -21.69 -1.09 11.88
C GLN A 293 -20.96 -2.02 10.92
N GLN A 294 -21.34 -3.29 10.87
CA GLN A 294 -20.77 -4.27 9.94
C GLN A 294 -20.96 -3.83 8.48
N LEU A 295 -22.18 -3.40 8.14
CA LEU A 295 -22.51 -2.92 6.80
C LEU A 295 -21.73 -1.65 6.44
N GLY A 296 -21.64 -0.70 7.36
CA GLY A 296 -20.88 0.54 7.18
C GLY A 296 -19.41 0.25 6.87
N ILE A 297 -18.77 -0.60 7.68
CA ILE A 297 -17.37 -1.03 7.50
C ILE A 297 -17.20 -1.70 6.14
N LEU A 298 -18.06 -2.66 5.75
CA LEU A 298 -17.95 -3.32 4.45
C LEU A 298 -18.01 -2.33 3.27
N ILE A 299 -18.92 -1.35 3.33
CA ILE A 299 -19.09 -0.35 2.26
C ILE A 299 -17.89 0.60 2.19
N ILE A 300 -17.42 1.11 3.34
CA ILE A 300 -16.26 2.01 3.34
C ILE A 300 -15.00 1.27 2.89
N GLU A 301 -14.80 0.00 3.29
CA GLU A 301 -13.67 -0.81 2.86
C GLU A 301 -13.70 -1.06 1.35
N ALA A 302 -14.88 -1.28 0.76
CA ALA A 302 -15.00 -1.34 -0.70
C ALA A 302 -14.60 0.00 -1.35
N GLY A 303 -14.96 1.12 -0.73
CA GLY A 303 -14.52 2.46 -1.12
C GLY A 303 -13.00 2.62 -1.10
N VAL A 304 -12.36 2.22 0.02
CA VAL A 304 -10.89 2.21 0.17
C VAL A 304 -10.25 1.34 -0.92
N GLY A 305 -10.73 0.10 -1.10
CA GLY A 305 -10.17 -0.84 -2.06
C GLY A 305 -10.25 -0.34 -3.51
N MET A 306 -11.38 0.26 -3.90
CA MET A 306 -11.51 0.92 -5.21
C MET A 306 -10.54 2.09 -5.35
N ALA A 307 -10.45 2.97 -4.35
CA ALA A 307 -9.60 4.14 -4.40
C ALA A 307 -8.12 3.78 -4.52
N VAL A 308 -7.65 2.83 -3.69
CA VAL A 308 -6.27 2.35 -3.68
C VAL A 308 -5.95 1.61 -4.99
N CYS A 309 -6.80 0.69 -5.42
CA CYS A 309 -6.59 -0.05 -6.66
C CYS A 309 -6.49 0.89 -7.87
N GLY A 310 -7.46 1.81 -7.99
CA GLY A 310 -7.49 2.80 -9.06
C GLY A 310 -6.27 3.72 -9.04
N ALA A 311 -5.84 4.17 -7.85
CA ALA A 311 -4.72 5.09 -7.70
C ALA A 311 -3.39 4.43 -8.10
N LEU A 312 -3.12 3.23 -7.60
CA LEU A 312 -1.90 2.50 -7.92
C LEU A 312 -1.80 2.17 -9.41
N LEU A 313 -2.91 1.76 -10.03
CA LEU A 313 -2.96 1.51 -11.48
C LEU A 313 -2.82 2.80 -12.30
N ALA A 314 -3.47 3.89 -11.90
CA ALA A 314 -3.34 5.17 -12.57
C ALA A 314 -1.89 5.69 -12.53
N ILE A 315 -1.23 5.57 -11.37
CA ILE A 315 0.19 5.91 -11.18
C ILE A 315 1.05 5.01 -12.09
N PHE A 316 0.89 3.69 -12.02
CA PHE A 316 1.63 2.75 -12.86
C PHE A 316 1.52 3.09 -14.35
N HIS A 317 0.29 3.30 -14.85
CA HIS A 317 0.07 3.67 -16.25
C HIS A 317 0.64 5.03 -16.62
N ALA A 318 0.73 5.98 -15.67
CA ALA A 318 1.36 7.27 -15.93
C ALA A 318 2.88 7.13 -16.13
N PHE A 319 3.53 6.23 -15.39
CA PHE A 319 4.94 5.89 -15.60
C PHE A 319 5.15 5.12 -16.91
N ALA A 320 4.37 4.05 -17.13
CA ALA A 320 4.48 3.22 -18.35
C ALA A 320 4.22 4.01 -19.64
N ALA A 321 3.29 4.97 -19.62
CA ALA A 321 3.01 5.83 -20.78
C ALA A 321 4.20 6.74 -21.14
N ARG A 322 5.05 7.12 -20.17
CA ARG A 322 6.24 7.95 -20.44
C ARG A 322 7.35 7.19 -21.14
N GLU A 323 7.49 5.89 -20.89
CA GLU A 323 8.50 5.03 -21.54
C GLU A 323 8.38 5.13 -23.08
N ARG A 324 7.15 5.25 -23.59
CA ARG A 324 6.88 5.37 -25.03
C ARG A 324 7.28 6.72 -25.64
N LEU A 325 7.49 7.75 -24.81
CA LEU A 325 7.80 9.11 -25.25
C LEU A 325 9.29 9.47 -25.13
N SER A 326 10.06 8.67 -24.36
CA SER A 326 11.51 8.78 -24.19
C SER A 326 12.29 7.93 -25.19
#